data_AF-A0A0F9P2I0-F1
#
_entry.id   AF-A0A0F9P2I0-F1
#
_cell.length_a   1.000
_cell.length_b   1.000
_cell.length_c   1.000
_cell.angle_alpha   90.00
_cell.angle_beta   90.00
_cell.angle_gamma   90.00
#
_symmetry.space_group_name_H-M   'P 1'
#
loop_
_entity.id
_entity.type
_entity.pdbx_description
1 polymer ?
#
loop_
_entity_poly.entity_id
_entity_poly.type
_entity_poly.pdbx_seq_one_letter_code
_entity_poly.pdbx_strand_id
1 'polypeptide(L)' 'MKFNKFDILFDHKFVRENIQDCQKRKHIQQVAFSTYHDCLTQICFTCKMIRTELKKEQN' A
#
# COMPACT_ATOMS: atom_id res chain seq x y z
N MET A 1 13.57 -4.10 -10.36
CA MET A 1 12.32 -4.84 -10.03
C MET A 1 11.16 -4.07 -10.67
N LYS A 2 10.20 -4.74 -11.33
CA LYS A 2 9.01 -4.08 -11.92
C LYS A 2 7.80 -4.34 -11.02
N PHE A 3 7.08 -3.27 -10.66
CA PHE A 3 5.79 -3.38 -9.99
C PHE A 3 4.70 -3.58 -11.05
N ASN A 4 3.79 -4.51 -10.80
CA ASN A 4 2.77 -4.89 -11.77
C ASN A 4 1.55 -3.97 -11.73
N LYS A 5 1.29 -3.32 -10.58
CA LYS A 5 0.09 -2.53 -10.37
C LYS A 5 0.27 -1.49 -9.25
N PHE A 6 -0.30 -0.31 -9.45
CA PHE A 6 -0.46 0.73 -8.44
C PHE A 6 -1.95 0.81 -8.10
N ASP A 7 -2.32 0.33 -6.92
CA ASP A 7 -3.71 0.33 -6.46
C ASP A 7 -3.91 1.48 -5.48
N ILE A 8 -4.74 2.43 -5.91
CA ILE A 8 -5.28 3.49 -5.05
C ILE A 8 -6.48 2.89 -4.33
N LEU A 9 -6.35 2.77 -3.01
CA LEU A 9 -7.31 2.11 -2.15
C LEU A 9 -7.76 3.13 -1.11
N PHE A 10 -8.96 3.66 -1.32
CA PHE A 10 -9.50 4.79 -0.56
C PHE A 10 -9.90 4.48 0.88
N ASP A 11 -9.72 3.23 1.33
CA ASP A 11 -10.10 2.79 2.67
C ASP A 11 -8.86 2.34 3.46
N HIS A 12 -8.65 3.01 4.60
CA HIS A 12 -7.56 2.73 5.53
C HIS A 12 -7.57 1.29 6.03
N LYS A 13 -8.77 0.73 6.22
CA LYS A 13 -8.95 -0.65 6.64
C LYS A 13 -8.36 -1.61 5.61
N PHE A 14 -8.57 -1.34 4.32
CA PHE A 14 -8.14 -2.24 3.25
C PHE A 14 -6.62 -2.29 3.10
N VAL A 15 -5.93 -1.13 3.16
CA VAL A 15 -4.45 -1.11 3.11
C VAL A 15 -3.87 -1.83 4.34
N ARG A 16 -4.45 -1.62 5.52
CA ARG A 16 -4.05 -2.32 6.76
C ARG A 16 -4.23 -3.83 6.68
N GLU A 17 -5.36 -4.31 6.17
CA GLU A 17 -5.62 -5.74 5.99
C GLU A 17 -4.59 -6.38 5.03
N ASN A 18 -4.24 -5.69 3.94
CA ASN A 18 -3.22 -6.16 2.99
C ASN A 18 -1.81 -6.21 3.61
N ILE A 19 -1.48 -5.29 4.50
CA ILE A 19 -0.21 -5.30 5.25
C ILE A 19 -0.17 -6.52 6.17
N GLN A 20 -1.24 -6.76 6.93
CA GLN A 20 -1.35 -7.90 7.85
C GLN A 20 -1.27 -9.23 7.11
N ASP A 21 -1.94 -9.35 5.96
CA ASP A 21 -1.89 -10.57 5.15
C ASP A 21 -0.51 -10.79 4.51
N CYS A 22 0.15 -9.73 4.06
CA CYS A 22 1.54 -9.81 3.60
C CYS A 22 2.49 -10.24 4.74
N GLN A 23 2.25 -9.76 5.97
CA GLN A 23 3.03 -10.17 7.14
C GLN A 23 2.81 -11.65 7.48
N LYS A 24 1.56 -12.13 7.51
CA LYS A 24 1.23 -13.56 7.72
C LYS A 24 1.92 -14.46 6.71
N ARG A 25 2.00 -14.02 5.44
CA ARG A 25 2.67 -14.74 4.34
C ARG A 25 4.18 -14.50 4.27
N LYS A 26 4.75 -13.73 5.21
CA LYS A 26 6.18 -13.37 5.28
C LYS A 26 6.70 -12.70 4.00
N HIS A 27 5.86 -11.89 3.35
CA HIS A 27 6.29 -11.10 2.19
C HIS A 27 7.27 -10.01 2.62
N ILE A 28 8.27 -9.76 1.77
CA ILE A 28 9.14 -8.60 1.94
C ILE A 28 8.32 -7.37 1.54
N GLN A 29 8.14 -6.44 2.48
CA GLN A 29 7.34 -5.23 2.29
C GLN A 29 7.93 -4.05 3.04
N GLN A 30 7.65 -2.85 2.54
CA GLN A 30 7.87 -1.57 3.22
C GLN A 30 6.52 -0.91 3.43
N VAL A 31 6.36 -0.27 4.59
CA VAL A 31 5.16 0.49 4.93
C VAL A 31 5.61 1.86 5.41
N ALA A 32 5.03 2.91 4.84
CA ALA A 32 5.28 4.28 5.21
C ALA A 32 3.96 4.99 5.47
N PHE A 33 3.91 5.75 6.56
CA PHE A 33 2.83 6.67 6.83
C PHE A 33 3.31 8.09 6.52
N SER A 34 2.60 8.79 5.63
CA SER A 34 2.89 10.19 5.31
C SER A 34 2.06 11.10 6.18
N THR A 35 2.71 11.93 7.00
CA THR A 35 2.03 12.96 7.80
C THR A 35 1.54 14.14 6.95
N TYR A 36 2.13 14.36 5.77
CA TYR A 36 1.70 15.45 4.87
C TYR A 36 0.38 15.13 4.17
N HIS A 37 0.19 13.88 3.76
CA HIS A 37 -1.02 13.43 3.06
C HIS A 37 -1.99 12.65 3.96
N ASP A 38 -1.66 12.48 5.24
CA ASP A 38 -2.38 11.66 6.22
C ASP A 38 -2.77 10.28 5.66
N CYS A 39 -1.80 9.59 5.05
CA CYS A 39 -2.06 8.37 4.28
C CYS A 39 -1.04 7.26 4.56
N LEU A 40 -1.52 6.03 4.64
CA LEU A 40 -0.68 4.84 4.68
C LEU A 40 -0.39 4.35 3.26
N THR A 41 0.87 3.99 3.02
CA THR A 41 1.31 3.36 1.78
C THR A 41 2.12 2.11 2.09
N GLN A 42 1.73 1.01 1.45
CA GLN A 42 2.45 -0.26 1.46
C GLN A 42 3.10 -0.49 0.09
N ILE A 43 4.37 -0.83 0.10
CA ILE A 43 5.09 -1.36 -1.05
C ILE A 43 5.42 -2.82 -0.74
N CYS A 44 4.83 -3.76 -1.47
CA CYS A 44 5.08 -5.18 -1.27
C CYS A 44 5.89 -5.75 -2.44
N PHE A 45 7.13 -6.19 -2.15
CA PHE A 45 8.07 -6.64 -3.17
C PHE A 45 7.74 -8.05 -3.70
N THR A 46 7.13 -8.88 -2.86
CA THR A 46 6.65 -10.22 -3.25
C THR A 46 5.39 -10.14 -4.10
N CYS A 47 4.38 -9.35 -3.68
CA CYS A 47 3.18 -9.12 -4.49
C CYS A 47 3.47 -8.29 -5.75
N LYS A 48 4.57 -7.52 -5.75
CA LYS A 48 4.88 -6.51 -6.78
C LYS A 48 3.75 -5.48 -6.91
N MET A 49 3.20 -5.06 -5.78
CA MET A 49 2.05 -4.15 -5.68
C MET A 49 2.42 -2.97 -4.79
N ILE A 50 1.94 -1.78 -5.17
CA ILE A 50 1.93 -0.60 -4.32
C ILE A 50 0.47 -0.32 -3.96
N ARG A 51 0.18 -0.17 -2.67
CA ARG A 51 -1.17 0.08 -2.14
C ARG A 51 -1.12 1.35 -1.31
N THR A 52 -1.98 2.30 -1.59
CA THR A 52 -1.97 3.60 -0.89
C THR A 52 -3.38 4.12 -0.66
N GLU A 53 -3.53 4.84 0.46
CA GLU A 53 -4.73 5.63 0.79
C GLU A 53 -4.79 6.98 0.08
N LEU A 54 -3.75 7.34 -0.70
CA LEU A 54 -3.72 8.59 -1.44
C LEU A 54 -4.94 8.70 -2.36
N LYS A 55 -5.81 9.67 -2.08
CA LYS A 55 -6.87 10.04 -3.02
C LYS A 55 -6.22 10.58 -4.29
N LYS A 56 -6.64 10.06 -5.44
CA LYS A 56 -6.27 10.68 -6.72
C LYS A 56 -6.90 12.06 -6.75
N GLU A 57 -6.09 13.13 -6.75
CA GLU A 57 -6.61 14.45 -7.11
C GLU A 57 -7.19 14.35 -8.53
N GLN A 58 -8.49 14.61 -8.65
CA GLN A 58 -9.14 14.78 -9.94
C GLN A 58 -8.75 16.18 -10.43
N ASN A 59 -7.67 16.24 -11.23
CA ASN A 59 -7.43 17.36 -12.13
C ASN A 59 -8.17 17.14 -13.44
#